data_AF-A0A536U0A7-F1
#
_entry.id   AF-A0A536U0A7-F1
#
_cell.length_a   1.000
_cell.length_b   1.000
_cell.length_c   1.000
_cell.angle_alpha   90.00
_cell.angle_beta   90.00
_cell.angle_gamma   90.00
#
_symmetry.space_group_name_H-M   'P 1'
#
loop_
_entity.id
_entity.type
_entity.pdbx_description
1 polymer ?
#
loop_
_entity_poly.entity_id
_entity_poly.type
_entity_poly.pdbx_seq_one_letter_code
_entity_poly.pdbx_strand_id
1 'polypeptide(L)'
;MKTNGVANSAGEAAPGLPRYAQVANDLMERIASGEYPIGSLLPKEVDLSAEYRISRHTMREALRRLDEAGLVSRRRRAGTEVLAAIPAASYRQPINSIDDLLQYGEATEVRVRRKARVKCNAALAKMLGCEKGREWLRVETIRTRPG
;
A
#
# COMPACT_ATOMS: atom_id res chain seq x y z
N MET A 1 -36.42 42.41 4.09
CA MET A 1 -36.41 42.87 5.50
C MET A 1 -35.90 41.72 6.37
N LYS A 2 -34.71 41.85 6.98
CA LYS A 2 -34.13 41.10 8.14
C LYS A 2 -33.92 39.56 7.98
N THR A 3 -32.71 39.01 7.81
CA THR A 3 -31.50 38.82 8.68
C THR A 3 -31.51 37.56 9.58
N ASN A 4 -30.42 36.79 9.47
CA ASN A 4 -29.78 35.81 10.39
C ASN A 4 -30.63 34.62 10.89
N GLY A 5 -30.15 33.37 10.94
CA GLY A 5 -28.80 32.84 10.94
C GLY A 5 -28.63 31.95 12.17
N VAL A 6 -28.43 30.64 12.01
CA VAL A 6 -27.65 29.80 12.95
C VAL A 6 -26.92 28.75 12.13
N ALA A 7 -25.61 28.71 12.35
CA ALA A 7 -24.60 27.91 11.66
C ALA A 7 -24.86 26.41 11.77
N ASN A 8 -24.63 25.68 10.67
CA ASN A 8 -24.34 24.26 10.71
C ASN A 8 -22.84 24.10 10.44
N SER A 9 -22.06 23.87 11.51
CA SER A 9 -20.63 23.65 11.46
C SER A 9 -20.32 22.32 10.78
N ALA A 10 -19.73 22.41 9.59
CA ALA A 10 -19.09 21.32 8.88
C ALA A 10 -17.92 20.76 9.69
N GLY A 11 -17.94 19.45 9.98
CA GLY A 11 -16.77 18.67 10.33
C GLY A 11 -16.26 17.96 9.08
N GLU A 12 -15.16 18.43 8.51
CA GLU A 12 -14.42 17.78 7.42
C GLU A 12 -13.88 16.43 7.89
N ALA A 13 -14.47 15.33 7.40
CA ALA A 13 -13.89 14.00 7.55
C ALA A 13 -12.88 13.78 6.42
N ALA A 14 -11.59 13.77 6.75
CA ALA A 14 -10.55 13.26 5.86
C ALA A 14 -10.88 11.80 5.46
N PRO A 15 -10.71 11.38 4.20
CA PRO A 15 -11.02 10.02 3.81
C PRO A 15 -9.96 9.05 4.36
N GLY A 16 -10.31 8.34 5.43
CA GLY A 16 -9.52 7.23 5.95
C GLY A 16 -9.43 6.08 4.93
N LEU A 17 -8.36 5.28 5.01
CA LEU A 17 -8.14 4.11 4.15
C LEU A 17 -9.39 3.21 4.07
N PRO A 18 -9.74 2.71 2.88
CA PRO A 18 -10.76 1.66 2.77
C PRO A 18 -10.41 0.46 3.66
N ARG A 19 -11.43 -0.15 4.28
CA ARG A 19 -11.23 -1.20 5.29
C ARG A 19 -10.43 -2.41 4.79
N TYR A 20 -10.55 -2.78 3.52
CA TYR A 20 -9.75 -3.86 2.93
C TYR A 20 -8.25 -3.50 2.87
N ALA A 21 -7.92 -2.22 2.70
CA ALA A 21 -6.53 -1.76 2.60
C ALA A 21 -5.87 -1.72 3.98
N GLN A 22 -6.60 -1.33 5.02
CA GLN A 22 -6.13 -1.42 6.41
C GLN A 22 -5.79 -2.88 6.78
N VAL A 23 -6.69 -3.82 6.46
CA VAL A 23 -6.49 -5.26 6.71
C VAL A 23 -5.33 -5.81 5.88
N ALA A 24 -5.18 -5.37 4.63
CA ALA A 24 -4.03 -5.77 3.82
C ALA A 24 -2.72 -5.34 4.47
N ASN A 25 -2.62 -4.07 4.90
CA ASN A 25 -1.41 -3.55 5.55
C ASN A 25 -1.06 -4.34 6.82
N ASP A 26 -2.06 -4.59 7.67
CA ASP A 26 -1.86 -5.39 8.90
C ASP A 26 -1.38 -6.82 8.58
N LEU A 27 -2.01 -7.51 7.62
CA LEU A 27 -1.54 -8.83 7.20
C LEU A 27 -0.14 -8.81 6.60
N MET A 28 0.25 -7.76 5.88
CA MET A 28 1.63 -7.60 5.39
C MET A 28 2.61 -7.47 6.56
N GLU A 29 2.25 -6.74 7.61
CA GLU A 29 3.07 -6.60 8.81
C GLU A 29 3.21 -7.93 9.57
N ARG A 30 2.13 -8.69 9.71
CA ARG A 30 2.14 -10.02 10.35
C ARG A 30 2.99 -11.03 9.56
N ILE A 31 2.96 -10.96 8.23
CA ILE A 31 3.86 -11.76 7.38
C ILE A 31 5.32 -11.31 7.56
N ALA A 32 5.57 -10.00 7.57
CA ALA A 32 6.92 -9.44 7.71
C ALA A 32 7.53 -9.70 9.11
N SER A 33 6.72 -9.75 10.15
CA SER A 33 7.15 -10.08 11.53
C SER A 33 7.46 -11.57 11.70
N GLY A 34 7.07 -12.41 10.74
CA GLY A 34 7.26 -13.85 10.79
C GLY A 34 6.16 -14.60 11.55
N GLU A 35 5.07 -13.94 11.95
CA GLU A 35 3.89 -14.62 12.49
C GLU A 35 3.34 -15.66 11.50
N TYR A 36 3.44 -15.34 10.21
CA TYR A 36 3.18 -16.26 9.11
C TYR A 36 4.47 -16.52 8.30
N PRO A 37 5.21 -17.60 8.61
CA PRO A 37 6.45 -17.92 7.93
C PRO A 37 6.26 -18.19 6.43
N ILE A 38 7.30 -17.95 5.63
CA ILE A 38 7.31 -18.33 4.21
C ILE A 38 7.10 -19.85 4.08
N GLY A 39 6.22 -20.25 3.15
CA GLY A 39 5.79 -21.64 2.93
C GLY A 39 4.65 -22.10 3.85
N SER A 40 4.27 -21.29 4.85
CA SER A 40 3.10 -21.58 5.69
C SER A 40 1.79 -21.18 5.00
N LEU A 41 0.68 -21.72 5.51
CA LEU A 41 -0.66 -21.34 5.07
C LEU A 41 -1.22 -20.27 6.00
N LEU A 42 -1.74 -19.18 5.43
CA LEU A 42 -2.57 -18.25 6.19
C LEU A 42 -3.85 -18.95 6.69
N PRO A 43 -4.46 -18.44 7.78
CA PRO A 43 -5.77 -18.88 8.21
C PRO A 43 -6.80 -18.71 7.08
N LYS A 44 -7.90 -19.48 7.14
CA LYS A 44 -8.87 -19.48 6.04
C LYS A 44 -9.54 -18.12 5.92
N GLU A 45 -9.98 -17.77 4.69
CA GLU A 45 -10.72 -16.53 4.42
C GLU A 45 -11.87 -16.29 5.41
N VAL A 46 -12.56 -17.37 5.82
CA VAL A 46 -13.67 -17.31 6.77
C VAL A 46 -13.21 -16.92 8.17
N ASP A 47 -12.11 -17.50 8.63
CA ASP A 47 -11.56 -17.28 9.97
C ASP A 47 -11.02 -15.85 10.08
N LEU A 48 -10.24 -15.43 9.07
CA LEU A 48 -9.76 -14.06 8.94
C LEU A 48 -10.93 -13.06 8.85
N SER A 49 -11.99 -13.37 8.09
CA SER A 49 -13.16 -12.48 8.01
C SER A 49 -13.84 -12.29 9.38
N ALA A 50 -13.89 -13.35 10.19
CA ALA A 50 -14.46 -13.31 11.53
C ALA A 50 -13.55 -12.52 12.50
N GLU A 51 -12.24 -12.75 12.46
CA GLU A 51 -11.22 -12.06 13.25
C GLU A 51 -11.29 -10.53 13.04
N TYR A 52 -11.26 -10.08 11.79
CA TYR A 52 -11.30 -8.66 11.44
C TYR A 52 -12.73 -8.07 11.45
N ARG A 53 -13.76 -8.90 11.67
CA ARG A 53 -15.18 -8.53 11.64
C ARG A 53 -15.56 -7.79 10.36
N ILE A 54 -15.19 -8.35 9.22
CA ILE A 54 -15.46 -7.79 7.88
C ILE A 54 -16.22 -8.76 6.98
N SER A 55 -16.75 -8.23 5.89
CA SER A 55 -17.33 -9.09 4.85
C SER A 55 -16.25 -9.93 4.17
N ARG A 56 -16.63 -11.13 3.71
CA ARG A 56 -15.73 -11.99 2.91
C ARG A 56 -15.24 -11.31 1.64
N HIS A 57 -16.05 -10.44 1.05
CA HIS A 57 -15.66 -9.66 -0.12
C HIS A 57 -14.52 -8.70 0.22
N THR A 58 -14.61 -8.00 1.36
CA THR A 58 -13.57 -7.10 1.86
C THR A 58 -12.28 -7.88 2.18
N MET A 59 -12.39 -9.05 2.80
CA MET A 59 -11.23 -9.92 3.07
C MET A 59 -10.58 -10.41 1.77
N ARG A 60 -11.38 -10.81 0.79
CA ARG A 60 -10.88 -11.24 -0.52
C ARG A 60 -10.12 -10.15 -1.25
N GLU A 61 -10.58 -8.90 -1.16
CA GLU A 61 -9.86 -7.75 -1.72
C GLU A 61 -8.53 -7.48 -0.99
N ALA A 62 -8.49 -7.64 0.34
CA ALA A 62 -7.25 -7.56 1.10
C ALA A 62 -6.25 -8.64 0.64
N LEU A 63 -6.68 -9.90 0.59
CA LEU A 63 -5.86 -11.02 0.12
C LEU A 63 -5.42 -10.87 -1.34
N ARG A 64 -6.27 -10.30 -2.21
CA ARG A 64 -5.92 -9.98 -3.60
C ARG A 64 -4.76 -9.00 -3.67
N ARG A 65 -4.72 -8.00 -2.79
CA ARG A 65 -3.58 -7.07 -2.73
C ARG A 65 -2.29 -7.73 -2.25
N LEU A 66 -2.35 -8.67 -1.32
CA LEU A 66 -1.17 -9.44 -0.90
C LEU A 66 -0.65 -10.31 -2.05
N ASP A 67 -1.55 -10.90 -2.83
CA ASP A 67 -1.26 -11.69 -4.04
C ASP A 67 -0.57 -10.82 -5.11
N GLU A 68 -1.12 -9.62 -5.38
CA GLU A 68 -0.51 -8.62 -6.27
C GLU A 68 0.84 -8.10 -5.77
N ALA A 69 1.04 -8.04 -4.45
CA ALA A 69 2.32 -7.69 -3.83
C ALA A 69 3.36 -8.82 -3.92
N GLY A 70 2.97 -10.01 -4.38
CA GLY A 70 3.82 -11.20 -4.45
C GLY A 70 4.10 -11.83 -3.08
N LEU A 71 3.33 -11.47 -2.05
CA LEU A 71 3.52 -11.97 -0.69
C LEU A 71 2.87 -13.32 -0.47
N VAL A 72 1.76 -13.60 -1.15
CA VAL A 72 1.00 -14.84 -1.01
C VAL A 72 0.57 -15.38 -2.35
N SER A 73 0.21 -16.67 -2.40
CA SER A 73 -0.46 -17.28 -3.55
C SER A 73 -1.71 -18.02 -3.11
N ARG A 74 -2.80 -17.78 -3.82
CA ARG A 74 -4.09 -18.44 -3.59
C ARG A 74 -4.22 -19.66 -4.51
N ARG A 75 -4.30 -20.85 -3.92
CA ARG A 75 -4.54 -22.09 -4.67
C ARG A 75 -5.89 -22.70 -4.29
N ARG A 76 -6.72 -22.98 -5.30
CA ARG A 76 -8.03 -23.60 -5.12
C ARG A 76 -7.87 -24.92 -4.34
N ARG A 77 -8.58 -25.05 -3.21
CA ARG A 77 -8.55 -26.19 -2.25
C ARG A 77 -7.29 -26.35 -1.40
N ALA A 78 -6.19 -25.62 -1.66
CA ALA A 78 -4.98 -25.69 -0.86
C ALA A 78 -4.85 -24.52 0.15
N GLY A 79 -5.59 -23.43 -0.04
CA GLY A 79 -5.54 -22.26 0.83
C GLY A 79 -4.68 -21.14 0.27
N THR A 80 -4.22 -20.25 1.15
CA THR A 80 -3.36 -19.11 0.81
C THR A 80 -1.98 -19.35 1.39
N GLU A 81 -0.98 -19.58 0.54
CA GLU A 81 0.40 -19.88 0.93
C GLU A 81 1.23 -18.60 0.95
N VAL A 82 2.05 -18.39 1.99
CA VAL A 82 2.98 -17.26 2.07
C VAL A 82 4.20 -17.53 1.22
N LEU A 83 4.49 -16.66 0.25
CA LEU A 83 5.62 -16.79 -0.67
C LEU A 83 6.82 -15.92 -0.31
N ALA A 84 6.57 -14.76 0.31
CA ALA A 84 7.60 -13.79 0.64
C ALA A 84 7.25 -13.00 1.90
N ALA A 85 8.27 -12.56 2.63
CA ALA A 85 8.13 -11.69 3.80
C ALA A 85 8.09 -10.19 3.45
N ILE A 86 8.46 -9.82 2.22
CA ILE A 86 8.60 -8.43 1.77
C ILE A 86 7.96 -8.30 0.37
N PRO A 87 7.19 -7.23 0.10
CA PRO A 87 6.58 -7.02 -1.22
C PRO A 87 7.60 -6.96 -2.35
N ALA A 88 7.20 -7.43 -3.53
CA ALA A 88 8.01 -7.31 -4.74
C ALA A 88 8.30 -5.83 -5.07
N ALA A 89 9.50 -5.53 -5.60
CA ALA A 89 9.95 -4.17 -5.90
C ALA A 89 9.05 -3.39 -6.89
N SER A 90 8.20 -4.10 -7.65
CA SER A 90 7.21 -3.52 -8.57
C SER A 90 5.87 -3.19 -7.91
N TYR A 91 5.66 -3.57 -6.65
CA TYR A 91 4.43 -3.29 -5.92
C TYR A 91 4.34 -1.80 -5.58
N ARG A 92 3.35 -1.12 -6.14
CA ARG A 92 3.01 0.26 -5.77
C ARG A 92 1.85 0.20 -4.78
N GLN A 93 2.13 0.45 -3.50
CA GLN A 93 1.05 0.74 -2.57
C GLN A 93 0.37 2.04 -3.01
N PRO A 94 -0.95 2.04 -3.26
CA PRO A 94 -1.65 3.29 -3.48
C PRO A 94 -1.75 4.01 -2.13
N ILE A 95 -1.06 5.14 -2.02
CA ILE A 95 -1.22 6.09 -0.92
C ILE A 95 -2.56 6.79 -1.16
N ASN A 96 -3.56 6.50 -0.34
CA ASN A 96 -4.91 7.03 -0.52
C ASN A 96 -5.25 8.14 0.48
N SER A 97 -4.40 8.35 1.48
CA SER A 97 -4.51 9.45 2.46
C SER A 97 -3.15 10.01 2.87
N ILE A 98 -3.15 11.21 3.48
CA ILE A 98 -1.96 11.83 4.06
C ILE A 98 -1.46 11.00 5.26
N ASP A 99 -2.37 10.41 6.03
CA ASP A 99 -2.01 9.52 7.15
C ASP A 99 -1.29 8.26 6.66
N ASP A 100 -1.66 7.72 5.48
CA ASP A 100 -0.96 6.58 4.87
C ASP A 100 0.50 6.93 4.56
N LEU A 101 0.73 8.15 4.09
CA LEU A 101 2.06 8.66 3.79
C LEU A 101 2.86 8.89 5.08
N LEU A 102 2.21 9.38 6.14
CA LEU A 102 2.82 9.62 7.45
C LEU A 102 3.19 8.30 8.13
N GLN A 103 2.28 7.32 8.17
CA GLN A 103 2.54 6.00 8.77
C GLN A 103 3.61 5.21 7.98
N TYR A 104 3.63 5.33 6.65
CA TYR A 104 4.72 4.83 5.82
C TYR A 104 6.03 5.59 6.06
N GLY A 105 5.96 6.90 6.38
CA GLY A 105 7.09 7.74 6.77
C GLY A 105 7.68 7.38 8.13
N GLU A 106 6.86 7.06 9.12
CA GLU A 106 7.27 6.73 10.49
C GLU A 106 7.87 5.33 10.59
N ALA A 107 7.35 4.34 9.85
CA ALA A 107 7.84 2.98 9.90
C ALA A 107 9.11 2.74 9.06
N THR A 108 9.55 3.70 8.25
CA THR A 108 10.70 3.52 7.35
C THR A 108 11.47 4.81 7.09
N GLU A 109 12.79 4.75 7.22
CA GLU A 109 13.70 5.83 6.86
C GLU A 109 13.97 5.83 5.36
N VAL A 110 13.81 7.00 4.72
CA VAL A 110 14.22 7.20 3.33
C VAL A 110 15.55 7.93 3.30
N ARG A 111 16.57 7.25 2.78
CA ARG A 111 17.86 7.87 2.51
C ARG A 111 18.00 8.13 1.02
N VAL A 112 18.11 9.40 0.65
CA VAL A 112 18.36 9.76 -0.75
C VAL A 112 19.78 9.33 -1.10
N ARG A 113 19.90 8.39 -2.03
CA ARG A 113 21.20 7.91 -2.53
C ARG A 113 21.77 8.87 -3.56
N ARG A 114 20.91 9.39 -4.46
CA ARG A 114 21.35 10.26 -5.55
C ARG A 114 20.23 11.18 -6.02
N LYS A 115 20.59 12.41 -6.38
CA LYS A 115 19.74 13.32 -7.15
C LYS A 115 20.50 13.70 -8.42
N ALA A 116 19.84 13.66 -9.57
CA ALA A 116 20.43 14.08 -10.84
C ALA A 116 19.38 14.69 -11.77
N ARG A 117 19.78 15.71 -12.53
CA ARG A 117 19.02 16.16 -13.69
C ARG A 117 19.27 15.18 -14.83
N VAL A 118 18.21 14.66 -15.43
CA VAL A 118 18.29 13.75 -16.58
C VAL A 118 17.43 14.28 -17.71
N LYS A 119 17.93 14.18 -18.95
CA LYS A 119 17.11 14.45 -20.13
C LYS A 119 16.26 13.22 -20.43
N CYS A 120 14.97 13.41 -20.67
CA CYS A 120 14.08 12.32 -21.04
C CYS A 120 14.50 11.69 -22.36
N ASN A 121 14.92 10.42 -22.30
CA ASN A 121 15.09 9.60 -23.49
C ASN A 121 13.72 9.14 -24.01
N ALA A 122 13.67 8.46 -25.17
CA ALA A 122 12.40 8.05 -25.78
C ALA A 122 11.56 7.12 -24.89
N ALA A 123 12.20 6.22 -24.14
CA ALA A 123 11.51 5.31 -23.22
C ALA A 123 10.90 6.06 -22.02
N LEU A 124 11.64 7.00 -21.42
CA LEU A 124 11.17 7.86 -20.33
C LEU A 124 10.07 8.81 -20.80
N ALA A 125 10.21 9.41 -21.97
CA ALA A 125 9.21 10.29 -22.59
C ALA A 125 7.85 9.57 -22.75
N LYS A 126 7.87 8.32 -23.26
CA LYS A 126 6.67 7.49 -23.39
C LYS A 126 6.05 7.14 -22.03
N MET A 127 6.89 6.79 -21.05
CA MET A 127 6.43 6.40 -19.71
C MET A 127 5.86 7.56 -18.90
N LEU A 128 6.45 8.75 -19.03
CA LEU A 128 6.10 9.95 -18.27
C LEU A 128 5.10 10.85 -19.00
N GLY A 129 4.76 10.54 -20.26
CA GLY A 129 3.87 11.37 -21.08
C GLY A 129 4.44 12.75 -21.38
N CYS A 130 5.75 12.84 -21.63
CA CYS A 130 6.43 14.12 -21.88
C CYS A 130 7.28 14.12 -23.15
N GLU A 131 7.75 15.30 -23.56
CA GLU A 131 8.63 15.43 -24.72
C GLU A 131 10.03 14.85 -24.46
N LYS A 132 10.61 14.25 -25.51
CA LYS A 132 12.00 13.79 -25.51
C LYS A 132 12.92 15.01 -25.35
N GLY A 133 13.95 14.88 -24.51
CA GLY A 133 14.93 15.93 -24.25
C GLY A 133 14.57 16.87 -23.10
N ARG A 134 13.32 16.86 -22.60
CA ARG A 134 12.92 17.62 -21.42
C ARG A 134 13.75 17.20 -20.20
N GLU A 135 14.18 18.16 -19.39
CA GLU A 135 14.89 17.88 -18.15
C GLU A 135 13.94 17.45 -17.03
N TRP A 136 14.34 16.41 -16.32
CA TRP A 136 13.61 15.85 -15.18
C TRP A 136 14.55 15.65 -13.99
N LEU A 137 14.00 15.76 -12.78
CA LEU A 137 14.70 15.39 -11.57
C LEU A 137 14.56 13.89 -11.32
N ARG A 138 15.68 13.16 -11.42
CA ARG A 138 15.78 11.77 -10.96
C ARG A 138 16.22 11.77 -9.51
N VAL A 139 15.40 11.20 -8.63
CA VAL A 139 15.74 10.94 -7.24
C VAL A 139 15.83 9.44 -7.04
N GLU A 140 17.02 8.95 -6.69
CA GLU A 140 17.23 7.58 -6.25
C GLU A 140 17.19 7.57 -4.73
N THR A 141 16.25 6.83 -4.15
CA THR A 141 16.15 6.66 -2.72
C THR A 141 16.35 5.18 -2.36
N ILE A 142 16.95 4.95 -1.20
CA ILE A 142 16.89 3.67 -0.52
C ILE A 142 15.95 3.87 0.67
N ARG A 143 14.99 2.97 0.84
CA ARG A 143 14.10 2.98 1.98
C ARG A 143 14.47 1.80 2.89
N THR A 144 14.78 2.09 4.15
CA THR A 144 15.18 1.13 5.17
C THR A 144 14.21 1.21 6.34
N ARG A 145 13.84 0.07 6.92
CA ARG A 145 13.17 0.06 8.22
C ARG A 145 14.26 0.02 9.30
N PRO A 146 14.30 0.97 10.26
CA PRO A 146 15.19 0.82 11.41
C PRO A 146 14.76 -0.45 12.17
N GLY A 147 15.75 -1.26 12.56
CA GLY A 147 15.55 -2.50 13.31
C GLY A 147 15.16 -2.26 14.75
#